data_AF-W7DAR6-F1
#
_entry.id   AF-W7DAR6-F1
#
_cell.length_a   1.000
_cell.length_b   1.000
_cell.length_c   1.000
_cell.angle_alpha   90.00
_cell.angle_beta   90.00
_cell.angle_gamma   90.00
#
_symmetry.space_group_name_H-M   'P 1'
#
loop_
_entity.id
_entity.type
_entity.pdbx_description
1 polymer ?
#
loop_
_entity_poly.entity_id
_entity_poly.type
_entity_poly.pdbx_seq_one_letter_code
_entity_poly.pdbx_strand_id
1 'polypeptide(L)'
;MHGTTTGDVSYVRLSVNGQFVSQRLVDEDGTYKYYTRPAILSVNDEAIMVAYDAQGNELARQNVALTQTEGTLIADAYQVGGSDAYIHGTTTGDVSYVRLSVNGQFVSQRLVDEDGTYKYYTRPAILSVNDEAIMVAYDAQGNELARQ
;
A
#
# COMPACT_ATOMS: atom_id res chain seq x y z
N MET A 1 7.00 1.24 10.54
CA MET A 1 6.28 0.73 11.74
C MET A 1 6.48 1.69 12.89
N HIS A 2 5.49 1.83 13.77
CA HIS A 2 5.59 2.57 15.02
C HIS A 2 4.98 1.72 16.15
N GLY A 3 5.37 1.99 17.37
CA GLY A 3 4.83 1.31 18.54
C GLY A 3 5.11 2.08 19.82
N THR A 4 4.59 1.56 20.93
CA THR A 4 4.82 2.07 22.26
C THR A 4 5.27 0.94 23.18
N THR A 5 5.90 1.32 24.28
CA THR A 5 6.34 0.44 25.35
C THR A 5 5.93 1.04 26.68
N THR A 6 5.89 0.21 27.71
CA THR A 6 5.69 0.63 29.10
C THR A 6 6.71 -0.09 29.98
N GLY A 7 7.00 0.48 31.15
CA GLY A 7 8.04 -0.03 32.05
C GLY A 7 9.45 0.35 31.59
N ASP A 8 10.45 -0.34 32.13
CA ASP A 8 11.87 0.01 31.99
C ASP A 8 12.50 -0.50 30.68
N VAL A 9 11.81 -0.31 29.54
CA VAL A 9 12.35 -0.67 28.22
C VAL A 9 13.30 0.41 27.74
N SER A 10 14.56 0.04 27.46
CA SER A 10 15.57 0.97 26.94
C SER A 10 15.64 0.94 25.42
N TYR A 11 15.50 -0.24 24.82
CA TYR A 11 15.54 -0.39 23.37
C TYR A 11 14.74 -1.59 22.89
N VAL A 12 14.45 -1.58 21.60
CA VAL A 12 13.75 -2.66 20.92
C VAL A 12 14.54 -3.13 19.70
N ARG A 13 14.34 -4.39 19.32
CA ARG A 13 14.91 -4.98 18.10
C ARG A 13 13.81 -5.65 17.30
N LEU A 14 13.82 -5.43 15.99
CA LEU A 14 12.97 -6.16 15.06
C LEU A 14 13.68 -7.45 14.62
N SER A 15 13.01 -8.58 14.76
CA SER A 15 13.37 -9.85 14.13
C SER A 15 12.46 -10.09 12.94
N VAL A 16 13.02 -10.40 11.77
CA VAL A 16 12.28 -10.78 10.56
C VAL A 16 12.76 -12.14 10.10
N ASN A 17 11.86 -13.10 9.95
CA ASN A 17 12.16 -14.48 9.54
C ASN A 17 13.31 -15.10 10.38
N GLY A 18 13.27 -14.85 11.71
CA GLY A 18 14.27 -15.32 12.68
C GLY A 18 15.61 -14.56 12.69
N GLN A 19 15.79 -13.52 11.88
CA GLN A 19 17.01 -12.69 11.86
C GLN A 19 16.76 -11.31 12.46
N PHE A 20 17.61 -10.89 13.40
CA PHE A 20 17.54 -9.54 13.96
C PHE A 20 18.09 -8.50 12.99
N VAL A 21 17.29 -7.47 12.73
CA VAL A 21 17.57 -6.43 11.74
C VAL A 21 18.42 -5.30 12.32
N SER A 22 17.88 -4.59 13.32
CA SER A 22 18.59 -3.47 13.95
C SER A 22 18.14 -3.27 15.40
N GLN A 23 18.79 -2.33 16.09
CA GLN A 23 18.41 -1.88 17.42
C GLN A 23 17.84 -0.47 17.31
N ARG A 24 16.76 -0.19 18.04
CA ARG A 24 16.15 1.13 18.13
C ARG A 24 15.93 1.49 19.59
N LEU A 25 16.48 2.63 20.01
CA LEU A 25 16.19 3.19 21.33
C LEU A 25 14.71 3.60 21.40
N VAL A 26 14.12 3.39 22.57
CA VAL A 26 12.80 3.90 22.90
C VAL A 26 12.93 5.39 23.26
N ASP A 27 12.05 6.22 22.73
CA ASP A 27 11.99 7.65 23.00
C ASP A 27 11.45 7.89 24.44
N GLU A 28 11.70 9.05 25.05
CA GLU A 28 11.33 9.31 26.47
C GLU A 28 9.84 9.15 26.78
N ASP A 29 8.98 9.30 25.77
CA ASP A 29 7.53 9.11 25.86
C ASP A 29 7.10 7.63 25.71
N GLY A 30 8.05 6.70 25.68
CA GLY A 30 7.83 5.28 25.51
C GLY A 30 7.55 4.87 24.06
N THR A 31 7.59 5.80 23.09
CA THR A 31 7.34 5.51 21.68
C THR A 31 8.60 5.05 20.96
N TYR A 32 8.42 4.40 19.81
CA TYR A 32 9.50 4.13 18.88
C TYR A 32 9.00 4.06 17.45
N LYS A 33 9.90 4.34 16.51
CA LYS A 33 9.66 4.18 15.06
C LYS A 33 10.73 3.31 14.45
N TYR A 34 10.30 2.41 13.58
CA TYR A 34 11.15 1.46 12.88
C TYR A 34 10.94 1.60 11.38
N TYR A 35 12.03 1.82 10.65
CA TYR A 35 12.03 1.72 9.21
C TYR A 35 12.14 0.24 8.84
N THR A 36 11.08 -0.32 8.26
CA THR A 36 10.95 -1.77 8.04
C THR A 36 11.54 -2.25 6.73
N ARG A 37 11.78 -1.34 5.77
CA ARG A 37 12.50 -1.68 4.54
C ARG A 37 14.01 -1.63 4.77
N PRO A 38 14.80 -2.48 4.12
CA PRO A 38 14.40 -3.55 3.19
C PRO A 38 14.06 -4.88 3.89
N ALA A 39 13.88 -4.92 5.21
CA ALA A 39 13.78 -6.17 5.96
C ALA A 39 12.44 -6.90 5.84
N ILE A 40 11.32 -6.17 5.90
CA ILE A 40 9.96 -6.72 5.68
C ILE A 40 9.54 -6.35 4.26
N LEU A 41 9.32 -7.36 3.42
CA LEU A 41 8.99 -7.21 2.00
C LEU A 41 7.66 -7.85 1.63
N SER A 42 7.14 -8.76 2.46
CA SER A 42 5.87 -9.43 2.26
C SER A 42 5.05 -9.47 3.54
N VAL A 43 3.73 -9.50 3.41
CA VAL A 43 2.82 -9.80 4.54
C VAL A 43 3.00 -11.21 5.10
N ASN A 44 3.64 -12.10 4.32
CA ASN A 44 3.95 -13.46 4.75
C ASN A 44 5.27 -13.55 5.54
N ASP A 45 6.02 -12.44 5.68
CA ASP A 45 7.22 -12.43 6.53
C ASP A 45 6.81 -12.55 8.01
N GLU A 46 7.58 -13.30 8.78
CA GLU A 46 7.40 -13.33 10.23
C GLU A 46 8.12 -12.14 10.86
N ALA A 47 7.38 -11.17 11.38
CA ALA A 47 7.92 -10.01 12.08
C ALA A 47 7.65 -10.09 13.59
N ILE A 48 8.70 -10.01 14.40
CA ILE A 48 8.64 -10.04 15.86
C ILE A 48 9.38 -8.83 16.42
N MET A 49 8.72 -8.05 17.26
CA MET A 49 9.36 -7.02 18.06
C MET A 49 9.77 -7.56 19.43
N VAL A 50 11.01 -7.31 19.80
CA VAL A 50 11.59 -7.75 21.07
C VAL A 50 12.09 -6.53 21.84
N ALA A 51 11.66 -6.39 23.09
CA ALA A 51 11.98 -5.28 23.98
C ALA A 51 13.04 -5.71 25.01
N TYR A 52 13.97 -4.79 25.31
CA TYR A 52 15.09 -5.04 26.20
C TYR A 52 15.26 -3.91 27.22
N ASP A 53 15.75 -4.25 28.41
CA ASP A 53 16.24 -3.26 29.38
C ASP A 53 17.62 -2.70 29.00
N ALA A 54 18.14 -1.76 29.79
CA ALA A 54 19.45 -1.14 29.56
C ALA A 54 20.62 -2.12 29.76
N GLN A 55 20.41 -3.24 30.45
CA GLN A 55 21.39 -4.30 30.68
C GLN A 55 21.39 -5.34 29.55
N GLY A 56 20.41 -5.26 28.64
CA GLY A 56 20.25 -6.17 27.51
C GLY A 56 19.47 -7.44 27.84
N ASN A 57 18.73 -7.48 28.94
CA ASN A 57 17.80 -8.58 29.20
C ASN A 57 16.55 -8.39 28.35
N GLU A 58 16.08 -9.48 27.73
CA GLU A 58 14.80 -9.48 27.03
C GLU A 58 13.66 -9.38 28.05
N LEU A 59 12.82 -8.35 27.89
CA LEU A 59 11.66 -8.10 28.75
C LEU A 59 10.38 -8.66 28.14
N ALA A 60 10.24 -8.59 26.82
CA ALA A 60 9.05 -9.03 26.11
C ALA A 60 9.33 -9.29 24.63
N ARG A 61 8.49 -10.13 24.02
CA ARG A 61 8.42 -10.34 22.57
C ARG A 61 6.97 -10.36 22.11
N GLN A 62 6.72 -9.77 20.94
CA GLN A 62 5.38 -9.66 20.37
C GLN A 62 5.44 -9.82 18.85
N ASN A 63 4.53 -10.62 18.31
CA ASN A 63 4.33 -10.72 16.87
C ASN A 63 3.74 -9.41 16.34
N VAL A 64 4.30 -8.91 15.25
CA VAL A 64 3.79 -7.77 14.51
C VAL A 64 2.88 -8.29 13.42
N ALA A 65 1.60 -7.93 13.48
CA ALA A 65 0.68 -8.19 12.38
C ALA A 65 1.08 -7.36 11.15
N LEU A 66 1.40 -8.04 10.06
CA LEU A 66 1.67 -7.41 8.77
C LEU A 66 0.40 -7.40 7.95
N THR A 67 0.05 -6.24 7.43
CA THR A 67 -1.09 -6.06 6.53
C THR A 67 -0.62 -5.36 5.27
N GLN A 68 -1.33 -5.63 4.17
CA GLN A 68 -1.20 -4.93 2.91
C GLN A 68 -2.60 -4.51 2.50
N THR A 69 -2.68 -3.33 1.88
CA THR A 69 -3.89 -2.87 1.22
C THR A 69 -4.18 -3.79 0.04
N GLU A 70 -5.43 -4.19 -0.11
CA GLU A 70 -5.86 -5.05 -1.22
C GLU A 70 -7.05 -4.44 -1.93
N GLY A 71 -7.14 -4.67 -3.23
CA GLY A 71 -8.27 -4.15 -4.00
C GLY A 71 -8.38 -4.80 -5.36
N THR A 72 -9.59 -4.77 -5.91
CA THR A 72 -9.85 -5.23 -7.27
C THR A 72 -10.25 -4.06 -8.15
N LEU A 73 -10.06 -4.24 -9.45
CA LEU A 73 -10.42 -3.28 -10.48
C LEU A 73 -11.12 -4.04 -11.60
N ILE A 74 -12.29 -3.55 -11.97
CA ILE A 74 -13.03 -3.97 -13.16
C ILE A 74 -13.20 -2.74 -14.04
N ALA A 75 -12.83 -2.84 -15.31
CA ALA A 75 -13.15 -1.87 -16.35
C ALA A 75 -14.15 -2.49 -17.33
N ASP A 76 -15.23 -1.76 -17.61
CA ASP A 76 -16.23 -2.13 -18.59
C ASP A 76 -15.68 -2.00 -20.02
N ALA A 77 -16.34 -2.66 -20.98
CA ALA A 77 -15.98 -2.56 -22.39
C ALA A 77 -16.10 -1.10 -22.88
N TYR A 78 -15.01 -0.57 -23.41
CA TYR A 78 -14.93 0.79 -23.95
C TYR A 78 -14.87 0.78 -25.47
N GLN A 79 -15.72 1.59 -26.13
CA GLN A 79 -15.74 1.74 -27.58
C GLN A 79 -15.02 3.02 -28.01
N VAL A 80 -13.82 2.87 -28.59
CA VAL A 80 -13.06 4.01 -29.13
C VAL A 80 -13.86 4.71 -30.22
N GLY A 81 -13.96 6.04 -30.12
CA GLY A 81 -14.71 6.86 -31.08
C GLY A 81 -16.22 6.84 -30.88
N GLY A 82 -16.73 6.14 -29.85
CA GLY A 82 -18.13 6.17 -29.45
C GLY A 82 -18.58 7.55 -28.94
N SER A 83 -19.90 7.69 -28.75
CA SER A 83 -20.49 8.90 -28.14
C SER A 83 -20.17 9.03 -26.65
N ASP A 84 -19.98 7.90 -25.97
CA ASP A 84 -19.49 7.89 -24.59
C ASP A 84 -17.96 7.97 -24.58
N ALA A 85 -17.44 9.02 -23.96
CA ALA A 85 -16.02 9.29 -23.85
C ALA A 85 -15.44 8.85 -22.48
N TYR A 86 -16.16 8.02 -21.73
CA TYR A 86 -15.72 7.53 -20.42
C TYR A 86 -15.50 6.02 -20.43
N ILE A 87 -14.44 5.58 -19.75
CA ILE A 87 -14.34 4.19 -19.26
C ILE A 87 -15.11 4.16 -17.94
N HIS A 88 -16.06 3.24 -17.82
CA HIS A 88 -16.77 2.96 -16.57
C HIS A 88 -16.20 1.70 -15.93
N GLY A 89 -16.40 1.57 -14.63
CA GLY A 89 -15.99 0.37 -13.93
C GLY A 89 -16.24 0.44 -12.44
N THR A 90 -15.79 -0.61 -11.76
CA THR A 90 -15.94 -0.77 -10.32
C THR A 90 -14.64 -1.21 -9.68
N THR A 91 -14.51 -0.91 -8.40
CA THR A 91 -13.39 -1.32 -7.55
C THR A 91 -13.92 -1.85 -6.23
N THR A 92 -13.09 -2.62 -5.52
CA THR A 92 -13.40 -3.12 -4.17
C THR A 92 -12.17 -3.00 -3.29
N GLY A 93 -12.36 -3.13 -1.97
CA GLY A 93 -11.26 -3.12 -1.00
C GLY A 93 -10.76 -1.70 -0.74
N ASP A 94 -9.44 -1.56 -0.60
CA ASP A 94 -8.76 -0.34 -0.16
C ASP A 94 -8.46 0.65 -1.30
N VAL A 95 -9.08 0.48 -2.48
CA VAL A 95 -8.88 1.37 -3.62
C VAL A 95 -9.44 2.76 -3.30
N SER A 96 -8.58 3.77 -3.40
CA SER A 96 -8.94 5.17 -3.19
C SER A 96 -9.08 5.92 -4.51
N TYR A 97 -8.27 5.58 -5.51
CA TYR A 97 -8.32 6.22 -6.82
C TYR A 97 -7.81 5.31 -7.94
N VAL A 98 -8.16 5.67 -9.16
CA VAL A 98 -7.68 5.01 -10.39
C VAL A 98 -6.92 6.00 -11.27
N ARG A 99 -6.03 5.49 -12.10
CA ARG A 99 -5.34 6.23 -13.18
C ARG A 99 -5.49 5.47 -14.48
N LEU A 100 -5.52 6.23 -15.58
CA LEU A 100 -5.39 5.67 -16.92
C LEU A 100 -3.92 5.77 -17.34
N SER A 101 -3.35 4.66 -17.82
CA SER A 101 -2.12 4.62 -18.60
C SER A 101 -2.47 4.42 -20.06
N VAL A 102 -1.92 5.26 -20.95
CA VAL A 102 -2.05 5.09 -22.39
C VAL A 102 -0.66 5.01 -23.01
N ASN A 103 -0.38 3.94 -23.75
CA ASN A 103 0.92 3.70 -24.38
C ASN A 103 2.10 3.85 -23.39
N GLY A 104 1.91 3.34 -22.17
CA GLY A 104 2.89 3.40 -21.08
C GLY A 104 3.02 4.76 -20.37
N GLN A 105 2.20 5.76 -20.70
CA GLN A 105 2.20 7.07 -20.04
C GLN A 105 0.94 7.26 -19.19
N PHE A 106 1.11 7.63 -17.92
CA PHE A 106 -0.03 7.93 -17.05
C PHE A 106 -0.63 9.31 -17.34
N VAL A 107 -1.95 9.38 -17.41
CA VAL A 107 -2.70 10.60 -17.71
C VAL A 107 -2.95 11.41 -16.43
N SER A 108 -4.07 11.18 -15.75
CA SER A 108 -4.43 11.83 -14.48
C SER A 108 -5.02 10.81 -13.49
N GLN A 109 -5.24 11.23 -12.25
CA GLN A 109 -5.94 10.41 -11.27
C GLN A 109 -7.43 10.77 -11.19
N ARG A 110 -8.26 9.78 -10.87
CA ARG A 110 -9.69 9.94 -10.56
C ARG A 110 -9.98 9.20 -9.27
N LEU A 111 -10.50 9.90 -8.27
CA LEU A 111 -10.99 9.27 -7.04
C LEU A 111 -12.09 8.27 -7.38
N VAL A 112 -12.16 7.16 -6.64
CA VAL A 112 -13.30 6.23 -6.70
C VAL A 112 -14.46 6.85 -5.92
N ASP A 113 -15.69 6.63 -6.39
CA ASP A 113 -16.90 7.09 -5.71
C ASP A 113 -17.21 6.20 -4.48
N GLU A 114 -18.00 6.67 -3.52
CA GLU A 114 -18.21 5.96 -2.24
C GLU A 114 -18.80 4.54 -2.40
N ASP A 115 -19.50 4.29 -3.51
CA ASP A 115 -20.08 2.98 -3.85
C ASP A 115 -19.10 2.04 -4.57
N GLY A 116 -17.84 2.45 -4.74
CA GLY A 116 -16.80 1.70 -5.43
C GLY A 116 -16.81 1.87 -6.95
N THR A 117 -17.73 2.65 -7.51
CA THR A 117 -17.77 2.92 -8.96
C THR A 117 -16.76 4.00 -9.36
N TYR A 118 -16.39 4.00 -10.63
CA TYR A 118 -15.65 5.11 -11.23
C TYR A 118 -16.04 5.30 -12.69
N LYS A 119 -15.81 6.53 -13.17
CA LYS A 119 -15.78 6.85 -14.59
C LYS A 119 -14.57 7.71 -14.91
N TYR A 120 -13.83 7.34 -15.95
CA TYR A 120 -12.60 7.98 -16.35
C TYR A 120 -12.73 8.60 -17.73
N TYR A 121 -12.54 9.91 -17.83
CA TYR A 121 -12.63 10.60 -19.11
C TYR A 121 -11.41 10.29 -19.99
N THR A 122 -11.67 9.77 -21.18
CA THR A 122 -10.62 9.21 -22.05
C THR A 122 -10.02 10.21 -23.01
N ARG A 123 -10.65 11.36 -23.26
CA ARG A 123 -10.17 12.33 -24.24
C ARG A 123 -9.26 13.39 -23.59
N PRO A 124 -8.17 13.80 -24.24
CA PRO A 124 -7.71 13.39 -25.57
C PRO A 124 -6.77 12.18 -25.56
N ALA A 125 -6.76 11.36 -24.50
CA ALA A 125 -5.74 10.33 -24.28
C ALA A 125 -5.91 9.08 -25.16
N ILE A 126 -7.14 8.55 -25.30
CA ILE A 126 -7.44 7.39 -26.16
C ILE A 126 -8.11 7.90 -27.45
N LEU A 127 -7.44 7.76 -28.58
CA LEU A 127 -7.88 8.27 -29.87
C LEU A 127 -7.96 7.17 -30.94
N SER A 128 -7.30 6.04 -30.73
CA SER A 128 -7.23 4.92 -31.64
C SER A 128 -7.48 3.59 -30.93
N VAL A 129 -8.02 2.61 -31.66
CA VAL A 129 -8.10 1.21 -31.20
C VAL A 129 -6.73 0.56 -31.03
N ASN A 130 -5.67 1.20 -31.55
CA ASN A 130 -4.29 0.76 -31.39
C ASN A 130 -3.63 1.36 -30.14
N ASP A 131 -4.29 2.28 -29.42
CA ASP A 131 -3.77 2.79 -28.16
C ASP A 131 -3.89 1.71 -27.08
N GLU A 132 -2.79 1.37 -26.43
CA GLU A 132 -2.80 0.48 -25.28
C GLU A 132 -3.28 1.27 -24.05
N ALA A 133 -4.53 1.03 -23.66
CA ALA A 133 -5.16 1.68 -22.52
C ALA A 133 -5.27 0.71 -21.34
N ILE A 134 -4.67 1.07 -20.20
CA ILE A 134 -4.65 0.26 -18.98
C ILE A 134 -5.18 1.12 -17.83
N MET A 135 -6.22 0.65 -17.15
CA MET A 135 -6.69 1.23 -15.90
C MET A 135 -5.89 0.64 -14.74
N VAL A 136 -5.48 1.49 -13.80
CA VAL A 136 -4.67 1.09 -12.64
C VAL A 136 -5.27 1.65 -11.38
N ALA A 137 -5.52 0.81 -10.39
CA ALA A 137 -6.10 1.14 -9.10
C ALA A 137 -5.02 1.30 -8.03
N TYR A 138 -5.19 2.29 -7.15
CA TYR A 138 -4.25 2.64 -6.09
C TYR A 138 -4.96 2.82 -4.75
N ASP A 139 -4.26 2.50 -3.66
CA ASP A 139 -4.67 2.89 -2.32
C ASP A 139 -4.44 4.38 -2.04
N ALA A 140 -4.87 4.85 -0.88
CA ALA A 140 -4.72 6.26 -0.46
C ALA A 140 -3.25 6.69 -0.27
N GLN A 141 -2.31 5.73 -0.16
CA GLN A 141 -0.87 5.98 -0.04
C GLN A 141 -0.16 5.95 -1.40
N GLY A 142 -0.89 5.62 -2.48
CA GLY A 142 -0.38 5.53 -3.84
C GLY A 142 0.33 4.23 -4.17
N ASN A 143 0.12 3.16 -3.40
CA ASN A 143 0.52 1.82 -3.80
C ASN A 143 -0.46 1.28 -4.85
N GLU A 144 0.07 0.68 -5.91
CA GLU A 144 -0.75 0.01 -6.92
C GLU A 144 -1.34 -1.28 -6.34
N LEU A 145 -2.66 -1.45 -6.48
CA LEU A 145 -3.40 -2.63 -5.99
C LEU A 145 -3.81 -3.58 -7.12
N ALA A 146 -4.20 -3.02 -8.27
CA ALA A 146 -4.66 -3.79 -9.42
C ALA A 146 -4.47 -3.02 -10.73
N ARG A 147 -4.38 -3.74 -11.85
CA ARG A 147 -4.36 -3.20 -13.21
C ARG A 147 -5.24 -4.03 -14.14
N GLN A 148 -5.90 -3.39 -15.09
CA GLN A 148 -6.71 -4.03 -16.14
C GLN A 148 -6.55 -3.31 -17.47
#